data_AF-A0A1S8AAL4-F1
#
_entry.id   AF-A0A1S8AAL4-F1
#
_cell.length_a   1.000
_cell.length_b   1.000
_cell.length_c   1.000
_cell.angle_alpha   90.00
_cell.angle_beta   90.00
_cell.angle_gamma   90.00
#
_symmetry.space_group_name_H-M   'P 1'
#
loop_
_entity.id
_entity.type
_entity.pdbx_description
1 polymer ?
#
loop_
_entity_poly.entity_id
_entity_poly.type
_entity_poly.pdbx_seq_one_letter_code
_entity_poly.pdbx_strand_id
1 'polypeptide(L)'
;MSSDTTPLLAPSSGEQAPQGDSHPITLRACHSPWRIINPKLLFSIRTILASYLTSVAGVALKYKLEREDDHSGWRVPFQFSTVAFVMQWAYHLLALAWTGVHTFEPNIPEPDENSEAAQAQARITRFFSPPHHVTSMEHFSFSMFYTVSHVFTLLNTLLYWVVLVPAGHGGLQFPKFPHHHHKMGNNTGIFYDPNKRSIEEEDIKPFSIINIWTITTVIAFIEMVFLNSIRRQSPVVGHVAGTMVASGLYLAWAGIGKLATDHWGLFFLDPKLMGNSTRAAVAAAAGFVVASPFVLTYIYGLIAMRESITAAH
;
A
#
# COMPACT_ATOMS: atom_id res chain seq x y z
N MET A 1 -64.94 -3.23 29.81
CA MET A 1 -65.21 -3.85 28.49
C MET A 1 -64.66 -2.88 27.45
N SER A 2 -63.35 -2.95 27.23
CA SER A 2 -62.66 -3.56 26.08
C SER A 2 -62.37 -2.50 25.03
N SER A 3 -61.23 -1.83 25.19
CA SER A 3 -60.63 -0.98 24.16
C SER A 3 -60.08 -1.88 23.06
N ASP A 4 -60.58 -1.70 21.85
CA ASP A 4 -60.04 -2.29 20.63
C ASP A 4 -58.66 -1.71 20.34
N THR A 5 -57.60 -2.40 20.76
CA THR A 5 -56.26 -2.17 20.21
C THR A 5 -56.07 -3.09 19.02
N THR A 6 -56.18 -2.52 17.83
CA THR A 6 -55.75 -3.11 16.57
C THR A 6 -54.29 -3.55 16.70
N PRO A 7 -53.94 -4.82 16.45
CA PRO A 7 -52.56 -5.25 16.50
C PRO A 7 -51.83 -4.69 15.28
N LEU A 8 -50.83 -3.85 15.51
CA LEU A 8 -49.85 -3.47 14.49
C LEU A 8 -49.18 -4.74 13.99
N LEU A 9 -49.36 -5.02 12.70
CA LEU A 9 -48.68 -6.08 11.98
C LEU A 9 -47.17 -5.98 12.24
N ALA A 10 -46.58 -7.06 12.72
CA ALA A 10 -45.13 -7.20 12.80
C ALA A 10 -44.55 -6.95 11.40
N PRO A 11 -43.53 -6.09 11.23
CA PRO A 11 -42.88 -5.94 9.94
C PRO A 11 -42.30 -7.30 9.55
N SER A 12 -42.69 -7.76 8.37
CA SER A 12 -42.16 -8.96 7.74
C SER A 12 -40.64 -8.93 7.77
N SER A 13 -40.06 -9.98 8.31
CA SER A 13 -38.64 -10.34 8.24
C SER A 13 -38.22 -10.62 6.79
N GLY A 14 -38.20 -9.58 5.98
CA GLY A 14 -37.61 -9.52 4.66
C GLY A 14 -36.54 -8.43 4.68
N GLU A 15 -35.29 -8.85 4.55
CA GLU A 15 -34.16 -7.98 4.22
C GLU A 15 -33.81 -6.88 5.24
N GLN A 16 -33.53 -7.27 6.48
CA GLN A 16 -32.57 -6.49 7.28
C GLN A 16 -31.20 -6.62 6.61
N ALA A 17 -30.84 -5.63 5.80
CA ALA A 17 -29.44 -5.33 5.53
C ALA A 17 -28.70 -5.36 6.88
N PRO A 18 -27.52 -6.00 6.97
CA PRO A 18 -26.85 -6.16 8.25
C PRO A 18 -26.71 -4.77 8.89
N GLN A 19 -27.16 -4.62 10.14
CA GLN A 19 -26.99 -3.43 10.99
C GLN A 19 -25.53 -2.94 11.08
N GLY A 20 -24.59 -3.65 10.47
CA GLY A 20 -23.19 -3.36 10.37
C GLY A 20 -22.75 -2.33 9.31
N ASP A 21 -23.61 -1.95 8.36
CA ASP A 21 -23.24 -1.08 7.22
C ASP A 21 -23.73 0.38 7.34
N SER A 22 -23.88 0.89 8.57
CA SER A 22 -24.37 2.26 8.80
C SER A 22 -23.42 3.37 8.34
N HIS A 23 -22.13 3.08 8.13
CA HIS A 23 -21.12 4.09 7.79
C HIS A 23 -20.43 3.79 6.45
N PRO A 24 -20.29 4.80 5.56
CA PRO A 24 -19.62 4.63 4.27
C PRO A 24 -18.14 4.28 4.47
N ILE A 25 -17.58 3.52 3.53
CA ILE A 25 -16.19 3.06 3.59
C ILE A 25 -15.17 4.19 3.70
N THR A 26 -15.47 5.34 3.10
CA THR A 26 -14.64 6.57 3.18
C THR A 26 -14.57 7.10 4.60
N LEU A 27 -15.71 7.14 5.30
CA LEU A 27 -15.77 7.52 6.71
C LEU A 27 -15.00 6.52 7.57
N ARG A 28 -15.13 5.22 7.30
CA ARG A 28 -14.35 4.18 8.00
C ARG A 28 -12.85 4.30 7.76
N ALA A 29 -12.46 4.73 6.56
CA ALA A 29 -11.08 5.07 6.28
C ALA A 29 -10.62 6.20 7.19
N CYS A 30 -11.46 7.17 7.56
CA CYS A 30 -11.12 8.29 8.43
C CYS A 30 -11.12 8.00 9.93
N HIS A 31 -11.53 6.82 10.37
CA HIS A 31 -11.67 6.49 11.79
C HIS A 31 -10.88 5.25 12.18
N SER A 32 -10.16 5.36 13.29
CA SER A 32 -9.55 4.22 13.97
C SER A 32 -10.64 3.38 14.65
N PRO A 33 -10.52 2.04 14.65
CA PRO A 33 -11.40 1.16 15.39
C PRO A 33 -11.04 1.10 16.90
N TRP A 34 -9.92 1.70 17.30
CA TRP A 34 -9.46 1.77 18.69
C TRP A 34 -9.88 3.08 19.36
N ARG A 35 -10.54 2.98 20.51
CA ARG A 35 -11.00 4.14 21.31
C ARG A 35 -9.87 5.07 21.78
N ILE A 36 -8.65 4.53 21.91
CA ILE A 36 -7.46 5.28 22.34
C ILE A 36 -7.04 6.30 21.28
N ILE A 37 -7.35 6.06 20.00
CA ILE A 37 -6.95 6.92 18.89
C ILE A 37 -8.11 7.86 18.56
N ASN A 38 -8.03 9.09 19.06
CA ASN A 38 -8.97 10.14 18.69
C ASN A 38 -8.70 10.70 17.27
N PRO A 39 -9.65 11.42 16.64
CA PRO A 39 -9.47 11.92 15.27
C PRO A 39 -8.26 12.84 15.08
N LYS A 40 -7.93 13.69 16.08
CA LYS A 40 -6.76 14.59 16.03
C LYS A 40 -5.44 13.82 16.05
N LEU A 41 -5.35 12.79 16.89
CA LEU A 41 -4.19 11.89 16.96
C LEU A 41 -4.05 11.10 15.65
N LEU A 42 -5.15 10.58 15.12
CA LEU A 42 -5.16 9.89 13.83
C LEU A 42 -4.66 10.77 12.70
N PHE A 43 -5.14 12.02 12.63
CA PHE A 43 -4.65 13.01 11.66
C PHE A 43 -3.14 13.25 11.78
N SER A 44 -2.65 13.42 13.01
CA SER A 44 -1.22 13.61 13.29
C SER A 44 -0.39 12.40 12.82
N ILE A 45 -0.79 11.18 13.18
CA ILE A 45 -0.11 9.95 12.74
C ILE A 45 -0.08 9.85 11.20
N ARG A 46 -1.21 10.13 10.54
CA ARG A 46 -1.28 10.09 9.07
C ARG A 46 -0.41 11.15 8.41
N THR A 47 -0.30 12.33 9.01
CA THR A 47 0.60 13.40 8.53
C THR A 47 2.05 12.94 8.60
N ILE A 48 2.44 12.30 9.71
CA ILE A 48 3.78 11.73 9.88
C ILE A 48 4.04 10.63 8.84
N LEU A 49 3.10 9.70 8.64
CA LEU A 49 3.26 8.62 7.66
C LEU A 49 3.32 9.14 6.22
N ALA A 50 2.46 10.08 5.84
CA ALA A 50 2.44 10.66 4.51
C ALA A 50 3.71 11.47 4.22
N SER A 51 4.18 12.29 5.17
CA SER A 51 5.43 13.04 5.03
C SER A 51 6.65 12.11 4.96
N TYR A 52 6.67 11.05 5.77
CA TYR A 52 7.68 10.01 5.71
C TYR A 52 7.72 9.31 4.34
N LEU A 53 6.57 8.83 3.86
CA LEU A 53 6.49 8.18 2.53
C LEU A 53 6.90 9.16 1.42
N THR A 54 6.51 10.42 1.50
CA THR A 54 6.93 11.45 0.52
C THR A 54 8.45 11.64 0.53
N SER A 55 9.06 11.66 1.71
CA SER A 55 10.53 11.76 1.85
C SER A 55 11.22 10.51 1.29
N VAL A 56 10.71 9.31 1.59
CA VAL A 56 11.20 8.05 1.02
C VAL A 56 11.08 8.04 -0.49
N ALA A 57 9.98 8.56 -1.05
CA ALA A 57 9.79 8.67 -2.49
C ALA A 57 10.89 9.52 -3.14
N GLY A 58 11.19 10.69 -2.55
CA GLY A 58 12.25 11.57 -3.01
C GLY A 58 13.64 10.93 -2.96
N VAL A 59 13.99 10.32 -1.83
CA VAL A 59 15.30 9.64 -1.65
C VAL A 59 15.42 8.43 -2.58
N ALA A 60 14.38 7.60 -2.69
CA ALA A 60 14.35 6.44 -3.57
C ALA A 60 14.44 6.83 -5.04
N LEU A 61 13.77 7.92 -5.45
CA LEU A 61 13.84 8.43 -6.81
C LEU A 61 15.22 8.97 -7.12
N LYS A 62 15.80 9.78 -6.23
CA LYS A 62 17.18 10.27 -6.34
C LYS A 62 18.15 9.09 -6.51
N TYR A 63 18.07 8.10 -5.62
CA TYR A 63 18.88 6.88 -5.70
C TYR A 63 18.72 6.13 -7.03
N LYS A 64 17.49 6.00 -7.55
CA LYS A 64 17.24 5.28 -8.81
C LYS A 64 17.66 6.07 -10.05
N LEU A 65 17.74 7.40 -9.99
CA LEU A 65 18.14 8.27 -11.11
C LEU A 65 19.64 8.54 -11.15
N GLU A 66 20.30 8.68 -9.99
CA GLU A 66 21.73 8.96 -9.88
C GLU A 66 22.59 7.70 -9.98
N ARG A 67 21.97 6.52 -9.92
CA ARG A 67 22.68 5.26 -10.11
C ARG A 67 23.14 5.15 -11.56
N GLU A 68 24.45 5.18 -11.75
CA GLU A 68 25.14 4.82 -13.00
C GLU A 68 24.87 3.34 -13.31
N ASP A 69 23.74 3.06 -13.93
CA ASP A 69 23.43 1.76 -14.55
C ASP A 69 23.37 1.98 -16.07
N ASP A 70 23.79 0.98 -16.87
CA ASP A 70 23.74 0.99 -18.35
C ASP A 70 22.31 1.07 -18.94
N HIS A 71 21.31 1.32 -18.09
CA HIS A 71 19.89 1.14 -18.38
C HIS A 71 19.17 2.47 -18.20
N SER A 72 18.24 2.76 -19.11
CA SER A 72 17.45 3.99 -19.06
C SER A 72 16.65 4.12 -17.74
N GLY A 73 16.75 5.28 -17.08
CA GLY A 73 15.99 5.62 -15.88
C GLY A 73 14.47 5.53 -16.06
N TRP A 74 13.99 5.52 -17.31
CA TRP A 74 12.59 5.29 -17.68
C TRP A 74 12.05 3.91 -17.29
N ARG A 75 12.88 2.96 -16.85
CA ARG A 75 12.40 1.66 -16.34
C ARG A 75 11.73 1.75 -14.97
N VAL A 76 12.02 2.80 -14.20
CA VAL A 76 11.61 2.92 -12.79
C VAL A 76 10.08 2.83 -12.60
N PRO A 77 9.24 3.51 -13.42
CA PRO A 77 7.77 3.42 -13.30
C PRO A 77 7.17 2.04 -13.61
N PHE A 78 7.92 1.16 -14.30
CA PHE A 78 7.44 -0.19 -14.68
C PHE A 78 7.78 -1.27 -13.65
N GLN A 79 8.60 -0.95 -12.65
CA GLN A 79 8.95 -1.87 -11.58
C GLN A 79 7.78 -2.07 -10.62
N PHE A 80 7.57 -3.33 -10.21
CA PHE A 80 6.48 -3.68 -9.29
C PHE A 80 6.56 -2.90 -7.97
N SER A 81 7.78 -2.75 -7.44
CA SER A 81 8.01 -2.00 -6.21
C SER A 81 7.64 -0.53 -6.32
N THR A 82 7.84 0.09 -7.48
CA THR A 82 7.41 1.46 -7.73
C THR A 82 5.89 1.55 -7.77
N VAL A 83 5.22 0.64 -8.48
CA VAL A 83 3.74 0.61 -8.57
C VAL A 83 3.13 0.36 -7.19
N ALA A 84 3.59 -0.64 -6.46
CA ALA A 84 3.13 -0.95 -5.11
C ALA A 84 3.33 0.24 -4.16
N PHE A 85 4.51 0.86 -4.20
CA PHE A 85 4.81 2.04 -3.40
C PHE A 85 3.90 3.22 -3.74
N VAL A 86 3.72 3.54 -5.03
CA VAL A 86 2.88 4.66 -5.47
C VAL A 86 1.43 4.46 -5.07
N MET A 87 0.89 3.24 -5.21
CA MET A 87 -0.48 2.96 -4.75
C MET A 87 -0.63 3.10 -3.23
N GLN A 88 0.33 2.61 -2.46
CA GLN A 88 0.34 2.74 -1.00
C GLN A 88 0.44 4.22 -0.60
N TRP A 89 1.33 4.97 -1.23
CA TRP A 89 1.50 6.40 -0.99
C TRP A 89 0.25 7.20 -1.35
N ALA A 90 -0.37 6.92 -2.51
CA ALA A 90 -1.62 7.53 -2.92
C ALA A 90 -2.76 7.25 -1.94
N TYR A 91 -2.86 6.01 -1.43
CA TYR A 91 -3.81 5.67 -0.37
C TYR A 91 -3.58 6.53 0.89
N HIS A 92 -2.34 6.65 1.35
CA HIS A 92 -2.03 7.44 2.56
C HIS A 92 -2.30 8.93 2.39
N LEU A 93 -2.03 9.50 1.21
CA LEU A 93 -2.40 10.89 0.89
C LEU A 93 -3.91 11.09 0.90
N LEU A 94 -4.66 10.17 0.30
CA LEU A 94 -6.12 10.22 0.26
C LEU A 94 -6.72 10.08 1.67
N ALA A 95 -6.22 9.13 2.45
CA ALA A 95 -6.64 8.88 3.82
C ALA A 95 -6.32 10.07 4.75
N LEU A 96 -5.16 10.73 4.56
CA LEU A 96 -4.81 11.96 5.25
C LEU A 96 -5.77 13.10 4.89
N ALA A 97 -6.01 13.33 3.59
CA ALA A 97 -6.90 14.38 3.13
C ALA A 97 -8.30 14.22 3.72
N TRP A 98 -8.86 13.01 3.65
CA TRP A 98 -10.17 12.71 4.18
C TRP A 98 -10.25 12.85 5.70
N THR A 99 -9.24 12.36 6.44
CA THR A 99 -9.18 12.56 7.90
C THR A 99 -9.08 14.04 8.25
N GLY A 100 -8.32 14.83 7.49
CA GLY A 100 -8.20 16.27 7.69
C GLY A 100 -9.54 16.96 7.57
N VAL A 101 -10.24 16.76 6.44
CA VAL A 101 -11.59 17.28 6.22
C VAL A 101 -12.52 16.85 7.37
N HIS A 102 -12.50 15.59 7.78
CA HIS A 102 -13.39 15.11 8.84
C HIS A 102 -13.06 15.65 10.24
N THR A 103 -11.79 15.94 10.51
CA THR A 103 -11.35 16.37 11.85
C THR A 103 -11.54 17.88 12.06
N PHE A 104 -11.32 18.67 11.01
CA PHE A 104 -11.32 20.13 11.11
C PHE A 104 -12.59 20.78 10.54
N GLU A 105 -13.43 20.02 9.84
CA GLU A 105 -14.55 20.57 9.08
C GLU A 105 -15.94 20.02 9.47
N PRO A 106 -16.31 19.89 10.77
CA PRO A 106 -17.66 19.48 11.13
C PRO A 106 -18.72 20.59 10.94
N ASN A 107 -18.33 21.87 10.81
CA ASN A 107 -19.23 23.02 10.65
C ASN A 107 -18.49 24.15 9.92
N ILE A 108 -18.45 24.17 8.58
CA ILE A 108 -18.07 25.39 7.86
C ILE A 108 -19.27 26.34 7.97
N PRO A 109 -19.13 27.55 8.56
CA PRO A 109 -20.13 28.61 8.38
C PRO A 109 -20.26 28.86 6.87
N GLU A 110 -21.46 29.12 6.36
CA GLU A 110 -21.62 29.42 4.93
C GLU A 110 -20.58 30.45 4.48
N PRO A 111 -19.80 30.16 3.42
CA PRO A 111 -18.69 31.01 3.03
C PRO A 111 -19.22 32.38 2.65
N ASP A 112 -18.65 33.45 3.22
CA ASP A 112 -18.84 34.81 2.69
C ASP A 112 -18.45 34.79 1.20
N GLU A 113 -19.41 35.01 0.31
CA GLU A 113 -19.27 34.88 -1.15
C GLU A 113 -18.12 35.72 -1.74
N ASN A 114 -17.62 36.69 -0.98
CA ASN A 114 -16.67 37.71 -1.42
C ASN A 114 -15.18 37.40 -1.14
N SER A 115 -14.84 36.25 -0.54
CA SER A 115 -13.43 35.90 -0.27
C SER A 115 -12.90 34.84 -1.26
N GLU A 116 -11.91 35.21 -2.08
CA GLU A 116 -11.23 34.28 -3.00
C GLU A 116 -10.56 33.11 -2.25
N ALA A 117 -10.05 33.36 -1.04
CA ALA A 117 -9.48 32.32 -0.19
C ALA A 117 -10.54 31.31 0.27
N ALA A 118 -11.76 31.78 0.58
CA ALA A 118 -12.88 30.92 0.96
C ALA A 118 -13.38 30.08 -0.22
N GLN A 119 -13.41 30.63 -1.44
CA GLN A 119 -13.75 29.86 -2.64
C GLN A 119 -12.69 28.82 -3.01
N ALA A 120 -11.40 29.16 -2.87
CA ALA A 120 -10.30 28.22 -3.10
C ALA A 120 -10.35 27.08 -2.07
N GLN A 121 -10.57 27.42 -0.79
CA GLN A 121 -10.77 26.43 0.28
C GLN A 121 -11.98 25.55 -0.01
N ALA A 122 -13.14 26.11 -0.37
CA ALA A 122 -14.33 25.35 -0.72
C ALA A 122 -14.13 24.41 -1.94
N ARG A 123 -13.34 24.81 -2.94
CA ARG A 123 -12.99 23.95 -4.09
C ARG A 123 -12.09 22.79 -3.68
N ILE A 124 -11.07 23.06 -2.87
CA ILE A 124 -10.17 22.04 -2.32
C ILE A 124 -10.97 21.07 -1.44
N THR A 125 -11.79 21.59 -0.53
CA THR A 125 -12.66 20.80 0.33
C THR A 125 -13.63 19.95 -0.49
N ARG A 126 -14.25 20.48 -1.55
CA ARG A 126 -15.15 19.71 -2.41
C ARG A 126 -14.43 18.59 -3.18
N PHE A 127 -13.19 18.84 -3.59
CA PHE A 127 -12.38 17.84 -4.29
C PHE A 127 -11.96 16.70 -3.37
N PHE A 128 -11.64 17.00 -2.11
CA PHE A 128 -11.22 16.03 -1.11
C PHE A 128 -12.35 15.50 -0.23
N SER A 129 -13.56 16.05 -0.30
CA SER A 129 -14.69 15.54 0.47
C SER A 129 -15.18 14.22 -0.12
N PRO A 130 -15.43 13.19 0.71
CA PRO A 130 -16.13 12.01 0.25
C PRO A 130 -17.50 12.38 -0.36
N PRO A 131 -17.94 11.70 -1.44
CA PRO A 131 -19.26 11.93 -2.00
C PRO A 131 -20.34 11.65 -0.94
N HIS A 132 -21.27 12.60 -0.78
CA HIS A 132 -22.38 12.48 0.20
C HIS A 132 -23.35 11.34 -0.16
N HIS A 133 -23.41 10.95 -1.43
CA HIS A 133 -24.07 9.75 -1.92
C HIS A 133 -23.06 8.90 -2.70
N VAL A 134 -22.48 7.90 -2.04
CA VAL A 134 -21.56 6.97 -2.68
C VAL A 134 -22.39 5.92 -3.43
N THR A 135 -22.20 5.82 -4.75
CA THR A 135 -22.82 4.73 -5.52
C THR A 135 -22.19 3.38 -5.13
N SER A 136 -22.89 2.28 -5.37
CA SER A 136 -22.36 0.93 -5.12
C SER A 136 -21.03 0.68 -5.87
N MET A 137 -20.88 1.23 -7.08
CA MET A 137 -19.66 1.10 -7.89
C MET A 137 -18.49 1.91 -7.34
N GLU A 138 -18.71 3.14 -6.85
CA GLU A 138 -17.65 3.93 -6.22
C GLU A 138 -17.19 3.31 -4.91
N HIS A 139 -18.13 2.80 -4.11
CA HIS A 139 -17.84 2.07 -2.89
C HIS A 139 -16.96 0.84 -3.19
N PHE A 140 -17.37 0.03 -4.16
CA PHE A 140 -16.60 -1.14 -4.59
C PHE A 140 -15.23 -0.75 -5.16
N SER A 141 -15.16 0.31 -5.97
CA SER A 141 -13.90 0.78 -6.56
C SER A 141 -12.89 1.24 -5.52
N PHE A 142 -13.34 2.00 -4.51
CA PHE A 142 -12.47 2.39 -3.40
C PHE A 142 -12.05 1.18 -2.55
N SER A 143 -12.98 0.26 -2.25
CA SER A 143 -12.67 -0.98 -1.53
C SER A 143 -11.65 -1.83 -2.29
N MET A 144 -11.78 -1.92 -3.61
CA MET A 144 -10.83 -2.57 -4.49
C MET A 144 -9.48 -1.87 -4.51
N PHE A 145 -9.44 -0.54 -4.60
CA PHE A 145 -8.21 0.24 -4.55
C PHE A 145 -7.45 0.03 -3.24
N TYR A 146 -8.15 0.16 -2.10
CA TYR A 146 -7.61 -0.15 -0.78
C TYR A 146 -7.04 -1.57 -0.72
N THR A 147 -7.79 -2.54 -1.23
CA THR A 147 -7.39 -3.95 -1.20
C THR A 147 -6.14 -4.18 -2.05
N VAL A 148 -6.11 -3.67 -3.29
CA VAL A 148 -4.99 -3.82 -4.21
C VAL A 148 -3.74 -3.11 -3.69
N SER A 149 -3.87 -1.91 -3.11
CA SER A 149 -2.71 -1.18 -2.56
C SER A 149 -2.01 -1.98 -1.44
N HIS A 150 -2.79 -2.57 -0.54
CA HIS A 150 -2.24 -3.37 0.57
C HIS A 150 -1.74 -4.74 0.08
N VAL A 151 -2.50 -5.42 -0.78
CA VAL A 151 -2.07 -6.70 -1.37
C VAL A 151 -0.75 -6.53 -2.13
N PHE A 152 -0.61 -5.50 -2.96
CA PHE A 152 0.62 -5.27 -3.72
C PHE A 152 1.78 -4.92 -2.81
N THR A 153 1.55 -4.15 -1.75
CA THR A 153 2.61 -3.81 -0.77
C THR A 153 3.15 -5.06 -0.08
N LEU A 154 2.27 -5.93 0.42
CA LEU A 154 2.68 -7.19 1.06
C LEU A 154 3.31 -8.17 0.05
N LEU A 155 2.73 -8.29 -1.14
CA LEU A 155 3.27 -9.11 -2.21
C LEU A 155 4.66 -8.63 -2.63
N ASN A 156 4.89 -7.32 -2.65
CA ASN A 156 6.18 -6.71 -2.95
C ASN A 156 7.24 -7.15 -1.92
N THR A 157 6.92 -7.06 -0.63
CA THR A 157 7.78 -7.56 0.45
C THR A 157 8.06 -9.05 0.33
N LEU A 158 7.04 -9.87 0.08
CA LEU A 158 7.21 -11.31 -0.09
C LEU A 158 8.10 -11.63 -1.29
N LEU A 159 7.86 -11.00 -2.44
CA LEU A 159 8.71 -11.17 -3.61
C LEU A 159 10.15 -10.81 -3.31
N TYR A 160 10.39 -9.72 -2.60
CA TYR A 160 11.77 -9.33 -2.27
C TYR A 160 12.46 -10.35 -1.37
N TRP A 161 11.88 -10.65 -0.22
CA TRP A 161 12.53 -11.46 0.80
C TRP A 161 12.50 -12.96 0.52
N VAL A 162 11.46 -13.46 -0.13
CA VAL A 162 11.27 -14.89 -0.41
C VAL A 162 11.79 -15.28 -1.79
N VAL A 163 11.78 -14.36 -2.76
CA VAL A 163 12.17 -14.67 -4.14
C VAL A 163 13.47 -13.98 -4.54
N LEU A 164 13.54 -12.65 -4.52
CA LEU A 164 14.69 -11.91 -5.06
C LEU A 164 15.96 -12.12 -4.23
N VAL A 165 15.86 -12.03 -2.90
CA VAL A 165 17.00 -12.18 -2.00
C VAL A 165 17.59 -13.59 -2.09
N PRO A 166 16.82 -14.69 -1.96
CA PRO A 166 17.35 -16.04 -2.12
C PRO A 166 17.86 -16.36 -3.53
N ALA A 167 17.28 -15.76 -4.57
CA ALA A 167 17.74 -15.91 -5.95
C ALA A 167 19.01 -15.08 -6.25
N GLY A 168 19.58 -14.35 -5.29
CA GLY A 168 20.77 -13.51 -5.49
C GLY A 168 20.50 -12.23 -6.30
N HIS A 169 19.23 -11.89 -6.51
CA HIS A 169 18.77 -10.67 -7.20
C HIS A 169 18.38 -9.56 -6.21
N GLY A 170 18.52 -9.81 -4.90
CA GLY A 170 18.32 -8.84 -3.84
C GLY A 170 19.42 -7.77 -3.85
N GLY A 171 19.02 -6.49 -3.71
CA GLY A 171 19.97 -5.38 -3.66
C GLY A 171 20.84 -5.35 -2.39
N LEU A 172 20.46 -6.12 -1.37
CA LEU A 172 21.25 -6.38 -0.16
C LEU A 172 22.09 -7.64 -0.41
N GLN A 173 23.39 -7.46 -0.66
CA GLN A 173 24.32 -8.58 -0.51
C GLN A 173 24.52 -8.81 0.99
N PHE A 174 24.12 -9.97 1.50
CA PHE A 174 24.57 -10.38 2.82
C PHE A 174 26.10 -10.41 2.81
N PRO A 175 26.77 -10.00 3.92
CA PRO A 175 28.20 -10.17 4.04
C PRO A 175 28.52 -11.63 3.77
N LYS A 176 29.29 -11.91 2.71
CA LYS A 176 29.86 -13.24 2.52
C LYS A 176 30.74 -13.48 3.73
N PHE A 177 30.30 -14.31 4.68
CA PHE A 177 31.16 -14.71 5.78
C PHE A 177 32.40 -15.34 5.16
N PRO A 178 33.60 -14.77 5.37
CA PRO A 178 34.81 -15.33 4.81
C PRO A 178 34.94 -16.76 5.34
N HIS A 179 34.99 -17.73 4.42
CA HIS A 179 35.52 -19.04 4.75
C HIS A 179 37.01 -18.82 5.04
N HIS A 180 37.32 -18.66 6.32
CA HIS A 180 38.68 -18.47 6.80
C HIS A 180 39.50 -19.73 6.52
N HIS A 181 40.20 -19.76 5.38
CA HIS A 181 41.47 -20.45 5.31
C HIS A 181 42.52 -19.54 5.95
N HIS A 182 43.09 -20.05 7.05
CA HIS A 182 44.16 -19.44 7.84
C HIS A 182 45.23 -18.72 7.01
N LYS A 183 45.50 -17.45 7.35
CA LYS A 183 46.86 -16.94 7.50
C LYS A 183 46.86 -15.83 8.54
N MET A 184 47.42 -16.15 9.70
CA MET A 184 47.68 -15.24 10.80
C MET A 184 48.83 -14.31 10.39
N GLY A 185 48.57 -13.01 10.32
CA GLY A 185 49.55 -11.99 10.03
C GLY A 185 49.05 -10.65 10.54
N ASN A 186 49.66 -10.18 11.63
CA ASN A 186 49.38 -8.92 12.31
C ASN A 186 49.31 -7.72 11.34
N ASN A 187 48.18 -7.01 11.33
CA ASN A 187 48.14 -5.62 11.80
C ASN A 187 46.72 -5.04 11.74
N THR A 188 46.33 -4.47 12.87
CA THR A 188 45.21 -3.57 13.10
C THR A 188 45.30 -2.32 12.24
N GLY A 189 44.19 -1.94 11.62
CA GLY A 189 44.00 -0.67 10.96
C GLY A 189 42.90 -0.77 9.92
N ILE A 190 41.65 -0.47 10.32
CA ILE A 190 40.59 -0.15 9.36
C ILE A 190 41.05 1.15 8.69
N PHE A 191 41.74 1.02 7.56
CA PHE A 191 42.22 2.15 6.77
C PHE A 191 40.98 2.80 6.15
N TYR A 192 40.64 4.00 6.63
CA TYR A 192 39.70 4.88 5.95
C TYR A 192 40.35 5.31 4.64
N ASP A 193 39.78 4.90 3.51
CA ASP A 193 40.21 5.29 2.18
C ASP A 193 39.55 6.63 1.82
N PRO A 194 40.30 7.75 1.76
CA PRO A 194 39.74 9.06 1.46
C PRO A 194 39.23 9.21 0.01
N ASN A 195 39.46 8.21 -0.86
CA ASN A 195 38.93 8.17 -2.23
C ASN A 195 37.67 7.29 -2.37
N LYS A 196 37.16 6.70 -1.29
CA LYS A 196 35.83 6.07 -1.33
C LYS A 196 34.75 7.14 -1.43
N ARG A 197 33.96 7.04 -2.50
CA ARG A 197 32.70 7.76 -2.72
C ARG A 197 31.98 7.95 -1.39
N SER A 198 31.67 9.20 -1.08
CA SER A 198 31.18 9.70 0.20
C SER A 198 30.24 8.74 0.94
N ILE A 199 30.40 8.67 2.26
CA ILE A 199 29.56 7.92 3.23
C ILE A 199 28.05 8.05 2.94
N GLU A 200 27.60 9.16 2.34
CA GLU A 200 26.23 9.37 1.88
C GLU A 200 25.74 8.31 0.86
N GLU A 201 26.59 7.86 -0.08
CA GLU A 201 26.18 6.96 -1.17
C GLU A 201 26.10 5.48 -0.74
N GLU A 202 26.89 5.09 0.27
CA GLU A 202 26.88 3.72 0.83
C GLU A 202 25.63 3.46 1.70
N ASP A 203 25.08 4.49 2.35
CA ASP A 203 23.90 4.38 3.24
C ASP A 203 22.55 4.55 2.51
N ILE A 204 22.50 5.33 1.42
CA ILE A 204 21.25 5.60 0.67
C ILE A 204 20.67 4.32 0.04
N LYS A 205 21.53 3.41 -0.43
CA LYS A 205 21.10 2.15 -1.06
C LYS A 205 20.39 1.20 -0.07
N PRO A 206 21.00 0.78 1.05
CA PRO A 206 20.32 -0.08 2.02
C PRO A 206 19.11 0.63 2.63
N PHE A 207 19.19 1.95 2.88
CA PHE A 207 18.04 2.74 3.31
C PHE A 207 16.86 2.61 2.32
N SER A 208 17.09 2.90 1.04
CA SER A 208 16.06 2.85 0.00
C SER A 208 15.45 1.45 -0.14
N ILE A 209 16.28 0.41 -0.08
CA ILE A 209 15.82 -0.98 -0.17
C ILE A 209 14.95 -1.34 1.04
N ILE A 210 15.43 -1.13 2.26
CA ILE A 210 14.67 -1.48 3.47
C ILE A 210 13.35 -0.71 3.51
N ASN A 211 13.36 0.55 3.10
CA ASN A 211 12.17 1.37 3.06
C ASN A 211 11.12 0.87 2.07
N ILE A 212 11.52 0.67 0.81
CA ILE A 212 10.60 0.27 -0.27
C ILE A 212 10.00 -1.11 -0.02
N TRP A 213 10.79 -2.04 0.54
CA TRP A 213 10.41 -3.45 0.61
C TRP A 213 10.01 -3.93 2.00
N THR A 214 10.38 -3.24 3.09
CA THR A 214 10.05 -3.68 4.46
C THR A 214 9.19 -2.65 5.18
N ILE A 215 9.64 -1.39 5.28
CA ILE A 215 8.94 -0.38 6.08
C ILE A 215 7.55 -0.06 5.51
N THR A 216 7.39 -0.03 4.19
CA THR A 216 6.09 0.13 3.52
C THR A 216 5.06 -0.92 3.97
N THR A 217 5.48 -2.18 4.15
CA THR A 217 4.62 -3.25 4.66
C THR A 217 4.32 -3.10 6.15
N VAL A 218 5.28 -2.63 6.95
CA VAL A 218 5.01 -2.28 8.35
C VAL A 218 3.97 -1.16 8.43
N ILE A 219 4.08 -0.13 7.59
CA ILE A 219 3.10 0.96 7.50
C ILE A 219 1.74 0.43 7.05
N ALA A 220 1.69 -0.44 6.03
CA ALA A 220 0.46 -1.09 5.59
C ALA A 220 -0.20 -1.91 6.71
N PHE A 221 0.60 -2.63 7.50
CA PHE A 221 0.11 -3.38 8.66
C PHE A 221 -0.45 -2.46 9.75
N ILE A 222 0.28 -1.40 10.10
CA ILE A 222 -0.18 -0.39 11.07
C ILE A 222 -1.50 0.22 10.61
N GLU A 223 -1.60 0.56 9.33
CA GLU A 223 -2.81 1.12 8.74
C GLU A 223 -3.99 0.15 8.86
N MET A 224 -3.83 -1.10 8.43
CA MET A 224 -4.87 -2.13 8.50
C MET A 224 -5.31 -2.41 9.94
N VAL A 225 -4.38 -2.49 10.89
CA VAL A 225 -4.71 -2.88 12.27
C VAL A 225 -5.18 -1.70 13.11
N PHE A 226 -4.60 -0.52 12.96
CA PHE A 226 -4.79 0.59 13.89
C PHE A 226 -5.47 1.84 13.34
N LEU A 227 -5.24 2.20 12.08
CA LEU A 227 -5.55 3.56 11.62
C LEU A 227 -6.87 3.69 10.86
N ASN A 228 -7.39 2.61 10.29
CA ASN A 228 -8.71 2.57 9.67
C ASN A 228 -9.61 1.49 10.25
N SER A 229 -10.92 1.70 10.12
CA SER A 229 -11.98 0.78 10.55
C SER A 229 -12.72 0.16 9.35
N ILE A 230 -12.06 0.13 8.17
CA ILE A 230 -12.59 -0.47 6.95
C ILE A 230 -12.83 -1.96 7.20
N ARG A 231 -14.05 -2.43 6.97
CA ARG A 231 -14.41 -3.83 7.23
C ARG A 231 -13.88 -4.78 6.17
N ARG A 232 -14.03 -6.07 6.45
CA ARG A 232 -13.75 -7.16 5.52
C ARG A 232 -14.31 -6.90 4.12
N GLN A 233 -13.52 -7.27 3.13
CA GLN A 233 -13.82 -7.13 1.71
C GLN A 233 -15.11 -7.85 1.34
N SER A 234 -16.10 -7.11 0.83
CA SER A 234 -17.38 -7.65 0.35
C SER A 234 -17.77 -7.03 -1.00
N PRO A 235 -18.18 -7.84 -1.99
CA PRO A 235 -18.18 -9.30 -2.00
C PRO A 235 -16.76 -9.86 -2.12
N VAL A 236 -16.49 -10.99 -1.43
CA VAL A 236 -15.15 -11.63 -1.40
C VAL A 236 -14.69 -12.05 -2.81
N VAL A 237 -15.59 -12.68 -3.58
CA VAL A 237 -15.30 -13.13 -4.95
C VAL A 237 -14.89 -11.97 -5.84
N GLY A 238 -15.53 -10.81 -5.69
CA GLY A 238 -15.18 -9.59 -6.42
C GLY A 238 -13.75 -9.12 -6.12
N HIS A 239 -13.32 -9.21 -4.86
CA HIS A 239 -11.97 -8.83 -4.43
C HIS A 239 -10.90 -9.83 -4.84
N VAL A 240 -11.22 -11.13 -4.81
CA VAL A 240 -10.32 -12.17 -5.35
C VAL A 240 -10.11 -11.96 -6.84
N ALA A 241 -11.19 -11.85 -7.62
CA ALA A 241 -11.10 -11.62 -9.06
C ALA A 241 -10.39 -10.29 -9.37
N GLY A 242 -10.76 -9.22 -8.68
CA GLY A 242 -10.19 -7.89 -8.91
C GLY A 242 -8.70 -7.81 -8.57
N THR A 243 -8.23 -8.48 -7.52
CA THR A 243 -6.79 -8.54 -7.21
C THR A 243 -6.01 -9.37 -8.22
N MET A 244 -6.57 -10.47 -8.72
CA MET A 244 -5.95 -11.24 -9.82
C MET A 244 -5.88 -10.43 -11.11
N VAL A 245 -6.96 -9.71 -11.46
CA VAL A 245 -7.00 -8.82 -12.62
C VAL A 245 -5.99 -7.69 -12.46
N ALA A 246 -5.88 -7.06 -11.29
CA ALA A 246 -4.88 -6.04 -11.02
C ALA A 246 -3.45 -6.59 -11.18
N SER A 247 -3.18 -7.79 -10.66
CA SER A 247 -1.88 -8.47 -10.84
C SER A 247 -1.58 -8.72 -12.32
N GLY A 248 -2.57 -9.19 -13.08
CA GLY A 248 -2.45 -9.37 -14.53
C GLY A 248 -2.23 -8.05 -15.29
N LEU A 249 -2.93 -6.98 -14.92
CA LEU A 249 -2.72 -5.64 -15.45
C LEU A 249 -1.32 -5.12 -15.16
N TYR A 250 -0.77 -5.40 -13.98
CA TYR A 250 0.62 -5.10 -13.69
C TYR A 250 1.58 -5.87 -14.61
N LEU A 251 1.33 -7.15 -14.89
CA LEU A 251 2.16 -7.91 -15.83
C LEU A 251 2.11 -7.30 -17.25
N ALA A 252 0.93 -6.86 -17.70
CA ALA A 252 0.78 -6.13 -18.95
C ALA A 252 1.57 -4.80 -18.93
N TRP A 253 1.50 -4.06 -17.82
CA TRP A 253 2.27 -2.83 -17.60
C TRP A 253 3.78 -3.08 -17.65
N ALA A 254 4.26 -4.16 -17.01
CA ALA A 254 5.65 -4.56 -17.08
C ALA A 254 6.09 -4.94 -18.51
N GLY A 255 5.18 -5.54 -19.30
CA GLY A 255 5.39 -5.81 -20.73
C GLY A 255 5.55 -4.53 -21.57
N ILE A 256 4.72 -3.51 -21.32
CA ILE A 256 4.88 -2.18 -21.93
C ILE A 256 6.24 -1.58 -21.55
N GLY A 257 6.62 -1.70 -20.27
CA GLY A 257 7.94 -1.25 -19.79
C GLY A 257 9.10 -1.93 -20.51
N LYS A 258 8.98 -3.23 -20.79
CA LYS A 258 9.96 -3.98 -21.58
C LYS A 258 10.04 -3.44 -23.01
N LEU A 259 8.92 -3.18 -23.66
CA LEU A 259 8.94 -2.60 -25.02
C LEU A 259 9.57 -1.21 -25.05
N ALA A 260 9.35 -0.40 -24.00
CA ALA A 260 9.86 0.96 -23.91
C ALA A 260 11.34 1.06 -23.49
N THR A 261 11.83 0.11 -22.70
CA THR A 261 13.16 0.21 -22.04
C THR A 261 14.08 -0.97 -22.31
N ASP A 262 13.63 -1.96 -23.08
CA ASP A 262 14.26 -3.27 -23.33
C ASP A 262 14.49 -4.13 -22.08
N HIS A 263 13.90 -3.76 -20.95
CA HIS A 263 14.12 -4.41 -19.66
C HIS A 263 12.82 -4.76 -18.94
N TRP A 264 12.80 -5.93 -18.33
CA TRP A 264 11.67 -6.39 -17.55
C TRP A 264 11.63 -5.74 -16.15
N GLY A 265 10.45 -5.31 -15.71
CA GLY A 265 10.24 -4.76 -14.37
C GLY A 265 10.34 -5.79 -13.23
N LEU A 266 10.25 -7.09 -13.55
CA LEU A 266 10.46 -8.23 -12.64
C LEU A 266 11.41 -9.22 -13.30
N PHE A 267 12.41 -9.69 -12.55
CA PHE A 267 13.48 -10.53 -13.09
C PHE A 267 12.96 -11.86 -13.66
N PHE A 268 11.95 -12.47 -13.02
CA PHE A 268 11.41 -13.77 -13.44
C PHE A 268 10.57 -13.69 -14.73
N LEU A 269 10.31 -12.48 -15.25
CA LEU A 269 9.68 -12.32 -16.56
C LEU A 269 10.68 -12.43 -17.71
N ASP A 270 11.99 -12.35 -17.42
CA ASP A 270 13.02 -12.55 -18.43
C ASP A 270 13.32 -14.05 -18.61
N PRO A 271 13.04 -14.64 -19.80
CA PRO A 271 13.38 -16.03 -20.07
C PRO A 271 14.88 -16.30 -19.92
N LYS A 272 15.75 -15.32 -20.20
CA LYS A 272 17.21 -15.48 -20.09
C LYS A 272 17.63 -15.69 -18.64
N LEU A 273 17.05 -14.92 -17.71
CA LEU A 273 17.28 -15.06 -16.26
C LEU A 273 16.62 -16.30 -15.67
N MET A 274 15.59 -16.83 -16.34
CA MET A 274 14.89 -18.07 -15.96
C MET A 274 15.46 -19.33 -16.64
N GLY A 275 16.78 -19.37 -16.88
CA GLY A 275 17.46 -20.53 -17.47
C GLY A 275 17.13 -20.76 -18.95
N ASN A 276 16.94 -19.68 -19.72
CA ASN A 276 16.51 -19.69 -21.12
C ASN A 276 15.16 -20.40 -21.37
N SER A 277 14.29 -20.46 -20.35
CA SER A 277 13.00 -21.14 -20.42
C SER A 277 11.84 -20.15 -20.39
N THR A 278 11.23 -19.92 -21.56
CA THR A 278 9.99 -19.15 -21.67
C THR A 278 8.87 -19.76 -20.83
N ARG A 279 8.82 -21.10 -20.72
CA ARG A 279 7.82 -21.79 -19.89
C ARG A 279 8.00 -21.47 -18.40
N ALA A 280 9.24 -21.39 -17.93
CA ALA A 280 9.51 -21.04 -16.53
C ALA A 280 9.12 -19.59 -16.23
N ALA A 281 9.41 -18.66 -17.15
CA ALA A 281 8.99 -17.26 -17.02
C ALA A 281 7.44 -17.12 -16.99
N VAL A 282 6.74 -17.84 -17.87
CA VAL A 282 5.25 -17.88 -17.88
C VAL A 282 4.71 -18.50 -16.60
N ALA A 283 5.30 -19.59 -16.10
CA ALA A 283 4.89 -20.21 -14.86
C ALA A 283 5.10 -19.28 -13.65
N ALA A 284 6.21 -18.54 -13.60
CA ALA A 284 6.47 -17.55 -12.55
C ALA A 284 5.48 -16.37 -12.62
N ALA A 285 5.13 -15.91 -13.82
CA ALA A 285 4.10 -14.90 -14.02
C ALA A 285 2.71 -15.38 -13.55
N ALA A 286 2.34 -16.62 -13.87
CA ALA A 286 1.12 -17.23 -13.36
C ALA A 286 1.15 -17.37 -11.83
N GLY A 287 2.29 -17.80 -11.27
CA GLY A 287 2.51 -17.87 -9.83
C GLY A 287 2.36 -16.53 -9.12
N PHE A 288 2.83 -15.43 -9.73
CA PHE A 288 2.63 -14.07 -9.22
C PHE A 288 1.15 -13.68 -9.13
N VAL A 289 0.36 -13.96 -10.18
CA VAL A 289 -1.10 -13.70 -10.17
C VAL A 289 -1.81 -14.58 -9.14
N VAL A 290 -1.42 -15.84 -9.03
CA VAL A 290 -1.99 -16.79 -8.06
C VAL A 290 -1.56 -16.47 -6.63
N ALA A 291 -0.44 -15.79 -6.41
CA ALA A 291 -0.01 -15.36 -5.09
C ALA A 291 -0.90 -14.24 -4.50
N SER A 292 -1.53 -13.40 -5.35
CA SER A 292 -2.28 -12.24 -4.84
C SER A 292 -3.51 -12.61 -3.99
N PRO A 293 -4.32 -13.64 -4.30
CA PRO A 293 -5.41 -14.08 -3.43
C PRO A 293 -4.94 -14.69 -2.09
N PHE A 294 -3.75 -15.29 -2.03
CA PHE A 294 -3.20 -15.77 -0.75
C PHE A 294 -2.88 -14.61 0.18
N VAL A 295 -2.27 -13.55 -0.36
CA VAL A 295 -2.02 -12.31 0.40
C VAL A 295 -3.35 -11.65 0.80
N LEU A 296 -4.36 -11.64 -0.08
CA LEU A 296 -5.70 -11.17 0.25
C LEU A 296 -6.31 -11.96 1.42
N THR A 297 -6.14 -13.28 1.44
CA THR A 297 -6.64 -14.13 2.54
C THR A 297 -5.98 -13.75 3.87
N TYR A 298 -4.68 -13.49 3.87
CA TYR A 298 -3.96 -13.00 5.05
C TYR A 298 -4.52 -11.66 5.54
N ILE A 299 -4.70 -10.69 4.63
CA ILE A 299 -5.29 -9.38 4.94
C ILE A 299 -6.71 -9.54 5.51
N TYR A 300 -7.53 -10.39 4.89
CA TYR A 300 -8.89 -10.66 5.34
C TYR A 300 -8.90 -11.22 6.77
N GLY A 301 -7.99 -12.14 7.09
CA GLY A 301 -7.81 -12.70 8.43
C GLY A 301 -7.38 -11.65 9.46
N LEU A 302 -6.45 -10.76 9.11
CA LEU A 302 -6.03 -9.65 9.98
C LEU A 302 -7.18 -8.70 10.30
N ILE A 303 -7.97 -8.33 9.28
CA ILE A 303 -9.13 -7.45 9.45
C ILE A 303 -10.19 -8.15 10.32
N ALA A 304 -10.45 -9.44 10.10
CA ALA A 304 -11.37 -10.22 10.92
C ALA A 304 -10.95 -10.24 12.41
N MET A 305 -9.64 -10.45 12.66
CA MET A 305 -9.07 -10.45 14.00
C MET A 305 -9.25 -9.09 14.68
N ARG A 306 -8.92 -8.00 13.98
CA ARG A 306 -9.10 -6.62 14.46
C ARG A 306 -10.56 -6.32 14.76
N GLU A 307 -11.48 -6.66 13.86
CA GLU A 307 -12.93 -6.51 14.07
C GLU A 307 -13.38 -7.25 15.35
N SER A 308 -12.88 -8.46 15.56
CA SER A 308 -13.23 -9.28 16.73
C SER A 308 -12.73 -8.67 18.04
N ILE A 309 -11.49 -8.17 18.06
CA ILE A 309 -10.88 -7.53 19.23
C ILE A 309 -11.61 -6.22 19.57
N THR A 310 -11.88 -5.40 18.55
CA THR A 310 -12.49 -4.08 18.75
C THR A 310 -13.99 -4.14 19.05
N ALA A 311 -14.68 -5.24 18.70
CA ALA A 311 -16.05 -5.49 19.12
C ALA A 311 -16.17 -5.95 20.59
N ALA A 312 -15.10 -6.52 21.16
CA ALA A 312 -15.10 -7.02 22.54
C ALA A 312 -14.88 -5.92 23.60
N HIS A 313 -14.59 -4.68 23.19
CA HIS A 313 -14.24 -3.54 24.06
C HIS A 313 -15.19 -2.36 23.88
#